data_AF-A0A6J7MCP7-F1
#
_entry.id   AF-A0A6J7MCP7-F1
#
_cell.length_a   1.000
_cell.length_b   1.000
_cell.length_c   1.000
_cell.angle_alpha   90.00
_cell.angle_beta   90.00
_cell.angle_gamma   90.00
#
_symmetry.space_group_name_H-M   'P 1'
#
loop_
_entity.id
_entity.type
_entity.pdbx_description
1 polymer ?
#
loop_
_entity_poly.entity_id
_entity_poly.type
_entity_poly.pdbx_seq_one_letter_code
_entity_poly.pdbx_strand_id
1 'polypeptide(L)'
;MVILVAVIGFAFLQASATAKIVNWSTNLGALLIFGFNGHIMWLLGLTMAFGNISGAITGARWAIKGGSALVRNVFLIVTALLIIRIAIDTFF
;
A
#
# COMPACT_ATOMS: atom_id res chain seq x y z
N MET A 1 5.63 -8.00 -5.64
CA MET A 1 6.99 -7.54 -5.30
C MET A 1 7.97 -8.70 -5.12
N VAL A 2 7.73 -9.66 -4.22
CA VAL A 2 8.63 -10.81 -3.99
C VAL A 2 8.96 -11.58 -5.28
N ILE A 3 7.96 -11.91 -6.10
CA ILE A 3 8.18 -12.62 -7.38
C ILE A 3 9.01 -11.79 -8.37
N LEU A 4 8.81 -10.46 -8.43
CA LEU A 4 9.59 -9.59 -9.33
C LEU A 4 11.07 -9.52 -8.94
N VAL A 5 11.38 -9.58 -7.65
CA VAL A 5 12.77 -9.58 -7.16
C VAL A 5 13.38 -10.98 -7.28
N ALA A 6 12.68 -12.00 -6.78
CA ALA A 6 13.22 -13.35 -6.62
C ALA A 6 13.27 -14.16 -7.93
N VAL A 7 12.34 -13.92 -8.85
CA VAL A 7 12.22 -14.72 -10.09
C VAL A 7 12.64 -13.92 -11.33
N ILE A 8 12.31 -12.63 -11.37
CA ILE A 8 12.58 -11.78 -12.55
C ILE A 8 13.93 -11.05 -12.42
N GLY A 9 14.52 -11.01 -11.22
CA GLY A 9 15.86 -10.43 -11.00
C GLY A 9 15.88 -8.89 -10.97
N PHE A 10 14.73 -8.23 -10.81
CA PHE A 10 14.70 -6.78 -10.68
C PHE A 10 15.35 -6.31 -9.38
N ALA A 11 16.11 -5.21 -9.45
CA ALA A 11 16.57 -4.50 -8.26
C ALA A 11 15.36 -4.09 -7.40
N PHE A 12 15.50 -4.12 -6.07
CA PHE A 12 14.41 -3.88 -5.12
C PHE A 12 13.60 -2.61 -5.42
N LEU A 13 14.29 -1.55 -5.85
CA LEU A 13 13.69 -0.28 -6.25
C LEU A 13 12.80 -0.44 -7.50
N GLN A 14 13.32 -1.11 -8.53
CA GLN A 14 12.62 -1.36 -9.79
C GLN A 14 11.42 -2.30 -9.57
N ALA A 15 11.60 -3.35 -8.76
CA ALA A 15 10.52 -4.26 -8.38
C ALA A 15 9.42 -3.56 -7.56
N SER A 16 9.78 -2.63 -6.69
CA SER A 16 8.82 -1.82 -5.91
C SER A 16 8.04 -0.86 -6.81
N ALA A 17 8.72 -0.20 -7.76
CA ALA A 17 8.09 0.67 -8.75
C ALA A 17 7.10 -0.10 -9.64
N THR A 18 7.53 -1.22 -10.23
CA THR A 18 6.66 -2.04 -11.08
C THR A 18 5.53 -2.68 -10.27
N ALA A 19 5.75 -3.10 -9.03
CA ALA A 19 4.68 -3.62 -8.17
C ALA A 19 3.61 -2.57 -7.88
N LYS A 20 3.98 -1.29 -7.69
CA LYS A 20 2.99 -0.20 -7.55
C LYS A 20 2.15 -0.03 -8.82
N ILE A 21 2.79 -0.06 -10.00
CA ILE A 21 2.09 0.07 -11.29
C ILE A 21 1.11 -1.09 -11.48
N VAL A 22 1.56 -2.33 -11.27
CA VAL A 22 0.73 -3.52 -11.41
C VAL A 22 -0.46 -3.49 -10.46
N ASN A 23 -0.26 -3.11 -9.19
CA ASN A 23 -1.34 -2.98 -8.22
C ASN A 23 -2.39 -1.93 -8.66
N TRP A 24 -1.92 -0.82 -9.23
CA TRP A 24 -2.80 0.20 -9.79
C TRP A 24 -3.59 -0.31 -11.00
N SER A 25 -2.93 -1.01 -11.92
CA SER A 25 -3.56 -1.61 -13.09
C SER A 25 -4.58 -2.68 -12.73
N THR A 26 -4.31 -3.54 -11.74
CA THR A 26 -5.25 -4.58 -11.30
C THR A 26 -6.46 -3.99 -10.59
N ASN A 27 -6.28 -2.97 -9.76
CA ASN A 27 -7.41 -2.25 -9.13
C ASN A 27 -8.26 -1.51 -10.16
N LEU A 28 -7.63 -0.90 -11.18
CA LEU A 28 -8.33 -0.26 -12.28
C LEU A 28 -9.11 -1.28 -13.13
N GLY A 29 -8.50 -2.42 -13.43
CA GLY A 29 -9.18 -3.54 -14.10
C GLY A 29 -10.37 -4.07 -13.30
N ALA A 30 -10.20 -4.23 -11.98
CA ALA A 30 -11.30 -4.60 -11.08
C ALA A 30 -12.43 -3.56 -11.12
N LEU A 31 -12.11 -2.27 -11.04
CA LEU A 31 -13.09 -1.19 -11.14
C LEU A 31 -13.88 -1.26 -12.45
N LEU A 32 -13.22 -1.47 -13.59
CA LEU A 32 -13.90 -1.59 -14.88
C LEU A 32 -14.81 -2.83 -14.94
N ILE A 33 -14.28 -4.00 -14.58
CA ILE A 33 -15.01 -5.28 -14.68
C ILE A 33 -16.20 -5.34 -13.72
N PHE A 34 -16.01 -4.91 -12.47
CA PHE A 34 -17.12 -4.81 -11.51
C PHE A 34 -18.13 -3.75 -11.95
N GLY A 35 -17.67 -2.70 -12.65
CA GLY A 35 -18.51 -1.63 -13.20
C GLY A 35 -19.47 -2.12 -14.26
N PHE A 36 -18.97 -2.94 -15.17
CA PHE A 36 -19.79 -3.58 -16.18
C PHE A 36 -20.74 -4.66 -15.60
N ASN A 37 -20.38 -5.31 -14.49
CA ASN A 37 -21.21 -6.34 -13.85
C ASN A 37 -22.29 -5.79 -12.88
N GLY A 38 -22.40 -4.46 -12.70
CA GLY A 38 -23.44 -3.86 -11.84
C GLY A 38 -23.28 -4.07 -10.33
N HIS A 39 -22.24 -4.80 -9.90
CA HIS A 39 -21.90 -5.06 -8.49
C HIS A 39 -20.98 -3.98 -7.88
N ILE A 40 -20.84 -2.79 -8.48
CA ILE A 40 -20.14 -1.70 -7.81
C ILE A 40 -21.08 -1.03 -6.82
N MET A 41 -20.73 -1.15 -5.54
CA MET A 41 -21.16 -0.20 -4.51
C MET A 41 -20.42 1.12 -4.76
N TRP A 42 -20.90 1.92 -5.71
CA TRP A 42 -20.23 3.16 -6.16
C TRP A 42 -19.95 4.11 -5.00
N LEU A 43 -20.88 4.18 -4.04
CA LEU A 43 -20.71 4.94 -2.81
C LEU A 43 -19.51 4.44 -1.97
N LEU A 44 -19.34 3.12 -1.83
CA LEU A 44 -18.22 2.52 -1.10
C LEU A 44 -16.89 2.74 -1.83
N GLY A 45 -16.87 2.56 -3.15
CA GLY A 45 -15.67 2.79 -3.97
C GLY A 45 -15.21 4.26 -3.93
N LEU A 46 -16.15 5.19 -4.01
CA LEU A 46 -15.87 6.63 -4.01
C LEU A 46 -15.46 7.12 -2.62
N THR A 47 -16.08 6.62 -1.55
CA THR A 47 -15.65 6.91 -0.17
C THR A 47 -14.27 6.32 0.15
N MET A 48 -13.98 5.09 -0.31
CA MET A 48 -12.64 4.50 -0.20
C MET A 48 -11.59 5.29 -0.99
N ALA A 49 -11.90 5.75 -2.20
CA ALA A 49 -11.00 6.59 -2.99
C ALA A 49 -10.70 7.90 -2.27
N PHE A 50 -11.73 8.59 -1.75
CA PHE A 50 -11.56 9.80 -0.95
C PHE A 50 -10.76 9.55 0.33
N GLY A 51 -11.04 8.47 1.05
CA GLY A 51 -10.31 8.10 2.27
C GLY A 51 -8.83 7.82 2.00
N ASN A 52 -8.53 7.06 0.94
CA ASN A 52 -7.16 6.76 0.55
C ASN A 52 -6.40 8.01 0.09
N ILE A 53 -7.01 8.86 -0.73
CA ILE A 53 -6.36 10.10 -1.22
C ILE A 53 -6.11 11.07 -0.06
N SER A 54 -7.12 11.31 0.78
CA SER A 54 -6.99 12.21 1.93
C SER A 54 -5.96 11.71 2.94
N GLY A 55 -5.96 10.41 3.24
CA GLY A 55 -4.96 9.76 4.09
C GLY A 55 -3.55 9.83 3.52
N ALA A 56 -3.38 9.57 2.21
CA ALA A 56 -2.08 9.64 1.54
C ALA A 56 -1.51 11.06 1.54
N ILE A 57 -2.33 12.07 1.24
CA ILE A 57 -1.89 13.47 1.22
C ILE A 57 -1.54 13.94 2.64
N THR A 58 -2.40 13.64 3.61
CA THR A 58 -2.17 14.06 5.00
C THR A 58 -0.95 13.38 5.58
N GLY A 59 -0.81 12.07 5.38
CA GLY A 59 0.36 11.29 5.81
C GLY A 59 1.66 11.77 5.17
N ALA A 60 1.66 12.01 3.85
CA ALA A 60 2.85 12.52 3.15
C ALA A 60 3.23 13.94 3.62
N ARG A 61 2.24 14.84 3.79
CA ARG A 61 2.49 16.19 4.30
C ARG A 61 3.05 16.17 5.72
N TRP A 62 2.52 15.33 6.59
CA TRP A 62 3.02 15.17 7.96
C TRP A 62 4.43 14.57 7.99
N ALA A 63 4.71 13.57 7.15
CA ALA A 63 6.04 12.97 7.02
C ALA A 63 7.08 14.00 6.54
N ILE A 64 6.73 14.85 5.57
CA ILE A 64 7.63 15.88 5.05
C ILE A 64 7.82 17.01 6.07
N LYS A 65 6.74 17.45 6.74
CA LYS A 65 6.77 18.57 7.71
C LYS A 65 7.46 18.19 9.04
N GLY A 66 7.36 16.94 9.47
CA GLY A 66 8.00 16.42 10.69
C GLY A 66 9.50 16.10 10.53
N GLY A 67 10.04 16.21 9.32
CA GLY A 67 11.43 15.90 9.01
C GLY A 67 11.79 14.42 9.15
N SER A 68 13.06 14.10 8.91
CA SER A 68 13.59 12.73 8.90
C SER A 68 13.38 11.98 10.24
N ALA A 69 13.40 12.70 11.37
CA ALA A 69 13.22 12.11 12.69
C ALA A 69 11.83 11.50 12.91
N LEU A 70 10.77 12.17 12.44
CA LEU A 70 9.39 11.67 12.59
C LEU A 70 9.18 10.41 11.73
N VAL A 71 9.66 10.43 10.48
CA VAL A 71 9.59 9.27 9.59
C VAL A 71 10.35 8.09 10.18
N ARG A 72 11.56 8.32 10.73
CA ARG A 72 12.37 7.28 11.36
C ARG A 72 11.67 6.65 12.57
N ASN A 73 11.10 7.47 13.46
CA ASN A 73 10.42 6.97 14.65
C ASN A 73 9.19 6.13 14.30
N VAL A 74 8.37 6.61 13.37
CA VAL A 74 7.19 5.85 12.88
C VAL A 74 7.61 4.54 12.24
N PHE A 75 8.66 4.56 11.40
CA PHE A 75 9.18 3.34 10.77
C PHE A 75 9.64 2.30 11.80
N LEU A 76 10.39 2.72 12.82
CA LEU A 76 10.85 1.82 13.88
C LEU A 76 9.68 1.23 14.68
N ILE A 77 8.69 2.05 15.04
CA ILE A 77 7.48 1.60 15.75
C ILE A 77 6.72 0.57 14.91
N VAL A 78 6.47 0.88 13.63
CA VAL A 78 5.74 -0.02 12.73
C VAL A 78 6.51 -1.33 12.54
N THR A 79 7.84 -1.27 12.37
CA THR A 79 8.67 -2.46 12.22
C THR A 79 8.62 -3.34 13.47
N ALA A 80 8.74 -2.74 14.66
CA ALA A 80 8.64 -3.47 15.93
C ALA A 80 7.25 -4.13 16.09
N LEU A 81 6.18 -3.40 15.81
CA LEU A 81 4.81 -3.95 15.80
C LEU A 81 4.66 -5.10 14.82
N LEU A 82 5.27 -4.99 13.63
CA LEU A 82 5.19 -6.02 12.60
C LEU A 82 5.95 -7.28 13.01
N ILE A 83 7.11 -7.13 13.66
CA ILE A 83 7.85 -8.26 14.28
C ILE A 83 6.98 -8.95 15.33
N ILE A 84 6.36 -8.17 16.23
CA ILE A 84 5.46 -8.73 17.27
C ILE A 84 4.27 -9.43 16.63
N ARG A 85 3.63 -8.81 15.63
CA ARG A 85 2.47 -9.38 14.92
C ARG A 85 2.84 -10.71 14.27
N ILE A 86 3.96 -10.77 13.56
CA ILE A 86 4.45 -12.01 12.94
C ILE A 86 4.81 -13.05 14.01
N ALA A 87 5.45 -12.64 15.11
CA ALA A 87 5.76 -13.55 16.20
C ALA A 87 4.49 -14.18 16.79
N ILE A 88 3.44 -13.38 17.02
CA ILE A 88 2.14 -13.89 17.48
C ILE A 88 1.53 -14.83 16.42
N ASP A 89 1.48 -14.44 15.15
CA ASP A 89 0.94 -15.28 14.05
C ASP A 89 1.72 -16.57 13.82
N THR A 90 2.98 -16.64 14.25
CA THR A 90 3.84 -17.82 14.07
C THR A 90 3.81 -18.74 15.29
N PHE A 91 3.65 -18.20 16.50
CA PHE A 91 3.66 -18.96 17.75
C PHE A 91 2.26 -19.27 18.31
N PHE A 92 1.20 -18.66 17.77
CA PHE A 92 -0.21 -18.88 18.12
C PHE A 92 -1.04 -19.16 16.86
#